data_AF-A0A957KI02-F1
#
_entry.id   AF-A0A957KI02-F1
#
_cell.length_a   1.000
_cell.length_b   1.000
_cell.length_c   1.000
_cell.angle_alpha   90.00
_cell.angle_beta   90.00
_cell.angle_gamma   90.00
#
_symmetry.space_group_name_H-M   'P 1'
#
loop_
_entity.id
_entity.type
_entity.pdbx_description
1 polymer ?
#
loop_
_entity_poly.entity_id
_entity_poly.type
_entity_poly.pdbx_seq_one_letter_code
_entity_poly.pdbx_strand_id
1 'polypeptide(L)'
;MENGVPVADGDPAEAAISGIKQSFAEISDDERVGFTGLMVPPEKLVEVATSLRDQHAFNYLSSVTGVDLLDDNKMEVVYHFYSYSKGGGAVVLKTQVDRNDPVVPSLTPEFPGADFQEREAWDLLGIKFSGHPDLRRILMWEGFAGHPLRKDWKEPFFEEMNKPFGSRWPDGLVFRAEERNPYGKNVQYPAGWTPEGDEYDIEGAIYEAVARGRDSKPGLKTDKVTVNLGPQHPSTHGVFRMVVTLDGENVIALDPVMGYLHRNHEKIGERNTWLQNIPYTDRLDYLSSLGNNHGYVMAVEKLLGIKPPERVEWIRILMDELTRLCNHFWALGFFLNDLGALQTPMLYLYIERELILDFFEATTGARMMCNYMRFGGLAYDLPLEIKGQETTSWLTELVNERLPAKIDEWERLISGNEIVRARCIDVAVLTAEDAMRFSCSGPLLRASGVPYDIRRAEPYSFYDQLDFDVAVRYNGDLYDRYLVRIDEMRQSLRILRQVIPQLVATSGQSIFPEDEKPQYAYRTGQGG
;
A
#
# COMPACT_ATOMS: atom_id res chain seq x y z
N MET A 1 29.87 -14.13 14.05
CA MET A 1 28.90 -14.00 15.15
C MET A 1 27.54 -14.23 14.51
N GLU A 2 27.01 -15.42 14.69
CA GLU A 2 25.72 -15.86 14.15
C GLU A 2 24.61 -15.10 14.87
N ASN A 3 23.97 -14.14 14.17
CA ASN A 3 22.71 -13.56 14.61
C ASN A 3 21.58 -14.32 13.91
N GLY A 4 21.40 -15.59 14.28
CA GLY A 4 20.16 -16.30 14.01
C GLY A 4 19.11 -15.78 14.98
N VAL A 5 17.99 -15.29 14.45
CA VAL A 5 16.80 -14.97 15.27
C VAL A 5 16.43 -16.25 16.03
N PRO A 6 16.35 -16.23 17.37
CA PRO A 6 15.95 -17.41 18.11
C PRO A 6 14.48 -17.69 17.80
N VAL A 7 14.22 -18.81 17.11
CA VAL A 7 12.86 -19.35 16.96
C VAL A 7 12.42 -19.75 18.37
N ALA A 8 11.56 -18.93 18.98
CA ALA A 8 10.90 -19.31 20.22
C ALA A 8 10.03 -20.55 19.94
N ASP A 9 10.08 -21.53 20.85
CA ASP A 9 9.19 -22.68 20.83
C ASP A 9 7.72 -22.21 20.97
N GLY A 10 7.02 -22.09 19.83
CA GLY A 10 5.60 -21.67 19.74
C GLY A 10 5.38 -20.45 18.83
N ASP A 11 4.21 -20.36 18.21
CA ASP A 11 3.82 -19.19 17.39
C ASP A 11 3.76 -17.92 18.27
N PRO A 12 4.57 -16.88 18.00
CA PRO A 12 4.55 -15.63 18.74
C PRO A 12 3.16 -14.98 18.83
N ALA A 13 2.32 -15.10 17.79
CA ALA A 13 0.97 -14.55 17.80
C ALA A 13 0.05 -15.32 18.75
N GLU A 14 0.09 -16.66 18.74
CA GLU A 14 -0.68 -17.48 19.68
C GLU A 14 -0.29 -17.23 21.15
N ALA A 15 1.02 -17.05 21.41
CA ALA A 15 1.52 -16.72 22.73
C ALA A 15 1.03 -15.33 23.19
N ALA A 16 1.01 -14.34 22.30
CA ALA A 16 0.48 -13.02 22.59
C ALA A 16 -1.03 -13.04 22.83
N ILE A 17 -1.79 -13.75 21.99
CA ILE A 17 -3.24 -13.93 22.16
C ILE A 17 -3.55 -14.56 23.53
N SER A 18 -2.81 -15.62 23.88
CA SER A 18 -2.97 -16.31 25.16
C SER A 18 -2.66 -15.39 26.35
N GLY A 19 -1.58 -14.59 26.25
CA GLY A 19 -1.23 -13.61 27.27
C GLY A 19 -2.28 -12.52 27.44
N ILE A 20 -2.80 -11.98 26.34
CA ILE A 20 -3.86 -10.96 26.36
C ILE A 20 -5.14 -11.50 27.01
N LYS A 21 -5.59 -12.71 26.69
CA LYS A 21 -6.77 -13.32 27.33
C LYS A 21 -6.58 -13.60 28.83
N GLN A 22 -5.34 -13.82 29.27
CA GLN A 22 -5.04 -13.98 30.70
C GLN A 22 -5.08 -12.65 31.44
N SER A 23 -4.62 -11.57 30.81
CA SER A 23 -4.58 -10.23 31.40
C SER A 23 -5.94 -9.50 31.36
N PHE A 24 -6.81 -9.84 30.42
CA PHE A 24 -8.10 -9.19 30.21
C PHE A 24 -9.20 -10.24 30.07
N ALA A 25 -10.06 -10.35 31.08
CA ALA A 25 -11.12 -11.36 31.13
C ALA A 25 -12.27 -11.09 30.15
N GLU A 26 -12.39 -9.85 29.68
CA GLU A 26 -13.44 -9.37 28.78
C GLU A 26 -13.16 -9.67 27.30
N ILE A 27 -11.98 -10.22 26.97
CA ILE A 27 -11.58 -10.50 25.59
C ILE A 27 -11.94 -11.94 25.24
N SER A 28 -12.59 -12.12 24.10
CA SER A 28 -12.95 -13.44 23.57
C SER A 28 -12.43 -13.64 22.15
N ASP A 29 -12.43 -14.88 21.67
CA ASP A 29 -12.29 -15.13 20.24
C ASP A 29 -13.53 -14.64 19.50
N ASP A 30 -13.35 -14.32 18.22
CA ASP A 30 -14.44 -14.14 17.28
C ASP A 30 -15.03 -15.50 16.90
N GLU A 31 -16.20 -15.83 17.45
CA GLU A 31 -16.87 -17.12 17.25
C GLU A 31 -17.66 -17.19 15.93
N ARG A 32 -17.70 -16.10 15.14
CA ARG A 32 -18.42 -16.10 13.86
C ARG A 32 -17.73 -17.03 12.86
N VAL A 33 -18.53 -17.81 12.14
CA VAL A 33 -18.03 -18.80 11.16
C VAL A 33 -17.17 -18.11 10.09
N GLY A 34 -15.92 -18.56 9.95
CA GLY A 34 -14.98 -18.06 8.94
C GLY A 34 -14.23 -16.79 9.36
N PHE A 35 -14.51 -16.23 10.53
CA PHE A 35 -13.76 -15.09 11.07
C PHE A 35 -12.70 -15.57 12.07
N THR A 36 -11.62 -14.81 12.17
CA THR A 36 -10.53 -15.01 13.14
C THR A 36 -10.19 -13.69 13.83
N GLY A 37 -9.60 -13.75 15.02
CA GLY A 37 -9.19 -12.58 15.80
C GLY A 37 -9.89 -12.49 17.16
N LEU A 38 -9.56 -11.43 17.89
CA LEU A 38 -10.06 -11.18 19.24
C LEU A 38 -11.13 -10.09 19.24
N MET A 39 -12.27 -10.39 19.88
CA MET A 39 -13.30 -9.40 20.15
C MET A 39 -12.90 -8.60 21.39
N VAL A 40 -12.76 -7.29 21.22
CA VAL A 40 -12.30 -6.36 22.26
C VAL A 40 -13.37 -5.28 22.45
N PRO A 41 -13.93 -5.14 23.66
CA PRO A 41 -14.82 -4.04 23.98
C PRO A 41 -14.15 -2.67 23.76
N PRO A 42 -14.86 -1.66 23.23
CA PRO A 42 -14.26 -0.36 22.90
C PRO A 42 -13.49 0.27 24.06
N GLU A 43 -14.01 0.19 25.28
CA GLU A 43 -13.41 0.73 26.50
C GLU A 43 -12.08 0.09 26.89
N LYS A 44 -11.79 -1.12 26.39
CA LYS A 44 -10.54 -1.86 26.64
C LYS A 44 -9.54 -1.76 25.49
N LEU A 45 -9.96 -1.26 24.33
CA LEU A 45 -9.16 -1.26 23.11
C LEU A 45 -7.76 -0.64 23.31
N VAL A 46 -7.69 0.55 23.90
CA VAL A 46 -6.42 1.26 24.12
C VAL A 46 -5.52 0.47 25.09
N GLU A 47 -6.06 0.00 26.22
CA GLU A 47 -5.29 -0.79 27.20
C GLU A 47 -4.72 -2.07 26.60
N VAL A 48 -5.52 -2.77 25.79
CA VAL A 48 -5.13 -4.02 25.12
C VAL A 48 -4.08 -3.77 24.05
N ALA A 49 -4.26 -2.74 23.21
CA ALA A 49 -3.30 -2.37 22.19
C ALA A 49 -1.94 -1.94 22.79
N THR A 50 -1.97 -1.18 23.89
CA THR A 50 -0.77 -0.83 24.67
C THR A 50 -0.09 -2.07 25.24
N SER A 51 -0.85 -3.01 25.80
CA SER A 51 -0.30 -4.29 26.30
C SER A 51 0.34 -5.12 25.18
N LEU A 52 -0.30 -5.19 24.00
CA LEU A 52 0.28 -5.86 22.83
C LEU A 52 1.63 -5.26 22.43
N ARG A 53 1.71 -3.93 22.38
CA ARG A 53 2.95 -3.20 22.06
C ARG A 53 4.04 -3.48 23.09
N ASP A 54 3.75 -3.22 24.36
CA ASP A 54 4.77 -3.09 25.40
C ASP A 54 5.13 -4.43 26.05
N GLN A 55 4.17 -5.34 26.19
CA GLN A 55 4.37 -6.63 26.89
C GLN A 55 4.59 -7.78 25.91
N HIS A 56 3.97 -7.73 24.73
CA HIS A 56 4.04 -8.82 23.75
C HIS A 56 4.91 -8.51 22.52
N ALA A 57 5.40 -7.28 22.37
CA ALA A 57 6.20 -6.81 21.24
C ALA A 57 5.48 -6.86 19.88
N PHE A 58 4.16 -6.71 19.89
CA PHE A 58 3.32 -6.51 18.70
C PHE A 58 3.18 -5.00 18.43
N ASN A 59 4.29 -4.42 17.97
CA ASN A 59 4.52 -2.98 17.86
C ASN A 59 4.43 -2.43 16.43
N TYR A 60 3.91 -3.22 15.48
CA TYR A 60 3.60 -2.78 14.14
C TYR A 60 2.08 -2.82 13.89
N LEU A 61 1.42 -1.67 13.93
CA LEU A 61 0.02 -1.57 13.49
C LEU A 61 -0.02 -1.39 11.97
N SER A 62 -0.22 -2.49 11.25
CA SER A 62 -0.15 -2.52 9.79
C SER A 62 -1.41 -1.93 9.14
N SER A 63 -2.58 -2.17 9.75
CA SER A 63 -3.85 -1.77 9.16
C SER A 63 -4.97 -1.60 10.19
N VAL A 64 -5.77 -0.54 10.02
CA VAL A 64 -7.04 -0.24 10.67
C VAL A 64 -8.11 -0.14 9.60
N THR A 65 -9.12 -0.99 9.66
CA THR A 65 -10.19 -1.04 8.64
C THR A 65 -11.55 -1.05 9.31
N GLY A 66 -12.52 -0.32 8.74
CA GLY A 66 -13.91 -0.36 9.17
C GLY A 66 -14.74 -1.36 8.35
N VAL A 67 -15.71 -2.00 8.99
CA VAL A 67 -16.63 -2.94 8.38
C VAL A 67 -18.06 -2.59 8.81
N ASP A 68 -18.93 -2.32 7.85
CA ASP A 68 -20.36 -2.08 8.08
C ASP A 68 -21.12 -3.41 8.07
N LEU A 69 -21.44 -3.92 9.27
CA LEU A 69 -22.22 -5.12 9.51
C LEU A 69 -23.71 -4.75 9.55
N LEU A 70 -24.26 -4.42 8.37
CA LEU A 70 -25.60 -3.90 8.21
C LEU A 70 -26.67 -4.80 8.84
N ASP A 71 -26.58 -6.11 8.62
CA ASP A 71 -27.57 -7.08 9.10
C ASP A 71 -27.60 -7.21 10.63
N ASP A 72 -26.46 -6.98 11.27
CA ASP A 72 -26.32 -7.00 12.74
C ASP A 72 -26.56 -5.63 13.39
N ASN A 73 -26.83 -4.60 12.58
CA ASN A 73 -26.89 -3.19 12.99
C ASN A 73 -25.65 -2.77 13.80
N LYS A 74 -24.47 -3.23 13.37
CA LYS A 74 -23.19 -2.94 14.03
C LYS A 74 -22.18 -2.34 13.07
N MET A 75 -21.26 -1.56 13.62
CA MET A 75 -20.05 -1.15 12.94
C MET A 75 -18.86 -1.81 13.62
N GLU A 76 -17.95 -2.38 12.84
CA GLU A 76 -16.76 -3.06 13.35
C GLU A 76 -15.50 -2.34 12.88
N VAL A 77 -14.50 -2.23 13.75
CA VAL A 77 -13.15 -1.79 13.38
C VAL A 77 -12.19 -2.94 13.62
N VAL A 78 -11.39 -3.29 12.61
CA VAL A 78 -10.43 -4.39 12.62
C VAL A 78 -9.01 -3.83 12.57
N TYR A 79 -8.20 -4.21 13.55
CA TYR A 79 -6.82 -3.78 13.72
C TYR A 79 -5.88 -4.97 13.53
N HIS A 80 -4.87 -4.83 12.68
CA HIS A 80 -3.86 -5.86 12.42
C HIS A 80 -2.51 -5.47 13.03
N PHE A 81 -2.13 -6.17 14.10
CA PHE A 81 -0.85 -5.97 14.76
C PHE A 81 0.14 -7.07 14.39
N TYR A 82 1.36 -6.68 14.04
CA TYR A 82 2.48 -7.57 13.76
C TYR A 82 3.64 -7.25 14.71
N SER A 83 4.62 -8.15 14.78
CA SER A 83 5.86 -7.94 15.51
C SER A 83 7.03 -7.69 14.56
N TYR A 84 7.73 -6.55 14.72
CA TYR A 84 8.97 -6.30 13.97
C TYR A 84 10.11 -7.24 14.38
N SER A 85 10.10 -7.76 15.61
CA SER A 85 11.22 -8.53 16.18
C SER A 85 10.98 -10.03 16.22
N LYS A 86 9.73 -10.47 16.41
CA LYS A 86 9.39 -11.88 16.58
C LYS A 86 8.87 -12.56 15.30
N GLY A 87 8.33 -11.80 14.35
CA GLY A 87 7.57 -12.37 13.23
C GLY A 87 6.31 -13.13 13.72
N GLY A 88 5.88 -14.16 12.98
CA GLY A 88 4.81 -15.06 13.44
C GLY A 88 3.38 -14.62 13.10
N GLY A 89 3.19 -13.82 12.04
CA GLY A 89 1.85 -13.39 11.60
C GLY A 89 1.22 -12.29 12.46
N ALA A 90 -0.09 -12.08 12.27
CA ALA A 90 -0.84 -11.00 12.90
C ALA A 90 -1.63 -11.44 14.13
N VAL A 91 -1.65 -10.57 15.15
CA VAL A 91 -2.71 -10.53 16.15
C VAL A 91 -3.77 -9.53 15.67
N VAL A 92 -4.99 -10.03 15.47
CA VAL A 92 -6.12 -9.23 14.97
C VAL A 92 -7.04 -8.87 16.12
N LEU A 93 -7.27 -7.57 16.33
CA LEU A 93 -8.28 -7.08 17.28
C LEU A 93 -9.50 -6.56 16.52
N LYS A 94 -10.69 -6.80 17.06
CA LYS A 94 -11.96 -6.36 16.50
C LYS A 94 -12.80 -5.68 17.56
N THR A 95 -13.31 -4.50 17.24
CA THR A 95 -14.17 -3.74 18.13
C THR A 95 -15.49 -3.43 17.43
N GLN A 96 -16.59 -3.88 18.02
CA GLN A 96 -17.93 -3.64 17.50
C GLN A 96 -18.67 -2.58 18.33
N VAL A 97 -19.33 -1.66 17.63
CA VAL A 97 -20.12 -0.57 18.21
C VAL A 97 -21.48 -0.45 17.52
N ASP A 98 -22.39 0.34 18.09
CA ASP A 98 -23.68 0.64 17.47
C ASP A 98 -23.47 1.34 16.11
N ARG A 99 -24.23 0.93 15.09
CA ARG A 99 -24.09 1.45 13.74
C ARG A 99 -24.59 2.90 13.58
N ASN A 100 -25.56 3.33 14.39
CA ASN A 100 -26.20 4.64 14.27
C ASN A 100 -25.34 5.75 14.88
N ASP A 101 -24.64 5.47 15.98
CA ASP A 101 -23.63 6.36 16.55
C ASP A 101 -22.32 5.59 16.84
N PRO A 102 -21.55 5.24 15.79
CA PRO A 102 -20.36 4.42 15.94
C PRO A 102 -19.22 5.28 16.50
N VAL A 103 -18.83 5.03 17.75
CA VAL A 103 -17.73 5.72 18.43
C VAL A 103 -16.74 4.69 18.99
N VAL A 104 -15.48 4.79 18.59
CA VAL A 104 -14.38 3.91 19.04
C VAL A 104 -13.25 4.77 19.61
N PRO A 105 -12.53 4.35 20.68
CA PRO A 105 -11.35 5.08 21.11
C PRO A 105 -10.23 5.07 20.05
N SER A 106 -9.61 6.22 19.83
CA SER A 106 -8.49 6.34 18.90
C SER A 106 -7.24 5.65 19.43
N LEU A 107 -6.52 4.95 18.55
CA LEU A 107 -5.21 4.38 18.84
C LEU A 107 -4.05 5.32 18.48
N THR A 108 -4.31 6.51 17.91
CA THR A 108 -3.25 7.47 17.57
C THR A 108 -2.30 7.84 18.72
N PRO A 109 -2.71 7.90 20.01
CA PRO A 109 -1.78 8.19 21.09
C PRO A 109 -0.70 7.12 21.27
N GLU A 110 -1.04 5.86 21.00
CA GLU A 110 -0.16 4.70 21.16
C GLU A 110 0.55 4.32 19.87
N PHE A 111 -0.16 4.48 18.75
CA PHE A 111 0.29 4.20 17.38
C PHE A 111 -0.04 5.40 16.49
N PRO A 112 0.84 6.41 16.41
CA PRO A 112 0.65 7.55 15.51
C PRO A 112 0.36 7.18 14.05
N GLY A 113 0.79 6.00 13.59
CA GLY A 113 0.48 5.47 12.26
C GLY A 113 -1.02 5.21 12.01
N ALA A 114 -1.87 5.15 13.05
CA ALA A 114 -3.31 4.96 12.92
C ALA A 114 -4.05 6.19 12.34
N ASP A 115 -3.43 7.38 12.38
CA ASP A 115 -4.08 8.67 12.05
C ASP A 115 -4.82 8.64 10.70
N PHE A 116 -4.14 8.25 9.62
CA PHE A 116 -4.77 8.28 8.29
C PHE A 116 -5.87 7.24 8.12
N GLN A 117 -5.70 6.05 8.70
CA GLN A 117 -6.66 4.97 8.54
C GLN A 117 -7.91 5.18 9.40
N GLU A 118 -7.76 5.76 10.61
CA GLU A 118 -8.90 6.18 11.44
C GLU A 118 -9.67 7.33 10.78
N ARG A 119 -8.97 8.31 10.17
CA ARG A 119 -9.61 9.37 9.36
C ARG A 119 -10.33 8.82 8.14
N GLU A 120 -9.76 7.83 7.46
CA GLU A 120 -10.39 7.16 6.32
C GLU A 120 -11.67 6.42 6.75
N ALA A 121 -11.62 5.66 7.84
CA ALA A 121 -12.79 4.99 8.39
C ALA A 121 -13.88 6.00 8.83
N TRP A 122 -13.50 7.15 9.38
CA TRP A 122 -14.43 8.25 9.63
C TRP A 122 -15.04 8.78 8.33
N ASP A 123 -14.21 9.12 7.34
CA ASP A 123 -14.66 9.75 6.11
C ASP A 123 -15.59 8.85 5.30
N LEU A 124 -15.21 7.57 5.15
CA LEU A 124 -15.87 6.62 4.27
C LEU A 124 -17.00 5.82 4.93
N LEU A 125 -16.96 5.61 6.25
CA LEU A 125 -17.96 4.82 7.00
C LEU A 125 -18.65 5.60 8.14
N GLY A 126 -18.12 6.75 8.54
CA GLY A 126 -18.71 7.59 9.61
C GLY A 126 -18.39 7.11 11.02
N ILE A 127 -17.34 6.30 11.19
CA ILE A 127 -16.87 5.83 12.50
C ILE A 127 -16.12 6.97 13.20
N LYS A 128 -16.59 7.42 14.36
CA LYS A 128 -15.92 8.49 15.11
C LYS A 128 -14.85 7.90 16.00
N PHE A 129 -13.66 8.51 16.01
CA PHE A 129 -12.56 8.10 16.88
C PHE A 129 -12.36 9.10 18.01
N SER A 130 -12.74 8.72 19.24
CA SER A 130 -12.61 9.61 20.41
C SER A 130 -11.15 9.74 20.82
N GLY A 131 -10.66 10.98 20.92
CA GLY A 131 -9.26 11.28 21.23
C GLY A 131 -8.35 11.46 20.02
N HIS A 132 -8.88 11.30 18.80
CA HIS A 132 -8.12 11.50 17.56
C HIS A 132 -7.69 12.98 17.39
N PRO A 133 -6.43 13.27 17.01
CA PRO A 133 -5.90 14.65 16.93
C PRO A 133 -6.54 15.48 15.81
N ASP A 134 -6.83 14.87 14.66
CA ASP A 134 -7.46 15.53 13.52
C ASP A 134 -8.45 14.61 12.79
N LEU A 135 -9.74 14.64 13.17
CA LEU A 135 -10.78 13.81 12.54
C LEU A 135 -11.54 14.52 11.41
N ARG A 136 -10.85 15.36 10.63
CA ARG A 136 -11.40 15.92 9.38
C ARG A 136 -11.43 14.85 8.28
N ARG A 137 -12.34 15.02 7.31
CA ARG A 137 -12.36 14.21 6.08
C ARG A 137 -10.98 14.23 5.40
N ILE A 138 -10.58 13.13 4.79
CA ILE A 138 -9.23 12.93 4.25
C ILE A 138 -9.24 12.58 2.75
N LEU A 139 -10.33 11.99 2.25
CA LEU A 139 -10.49 11.52 0.88
C LEU A 139 -11.64 12.22 0.16
N MET A 140 -12.79 12.37 0.83
CA MET A 140 -13.96 13.02 0.27
C MET A 140 -13.89 14.52 0.48
N TRP A 141 -14.45 15.27 -0.46
CA TRP A 141 -14.62 16.71 -0.29
C TRP A 141 -15.58 17.01 0.87
N GLU A 142 -15.46 18.19 1.46
CA GLU A 142 -15.95 18.52 2.79
C GLU A 142 -17.48 18.50 2.89
N GLY A 143 -18.15 18.94 1.83
CA GLY A 143 -19.61 18.90 1.71
C GLY A 143 -20.16 17.59 1.13
N PHE A 144 -19.35 16.54 0.99
CA PHE A 144 -19.84 15.26 0.50
C PHE A 144 -20.96 14.72 1.41
N ALA A 145 -22.10 14.42 0.81
CA ALA A 145 -23.27 13.93 1.53
C ALA A 145 -23.13 12.44 1.88
N GLY A 146 -22.90 12.15 3.16
CA GLY A 146 -22.86 10.80 3.71
C GLY A 146 -21.47 10.16 3.71
N HIS A 147 -21.48 8.82 3.65
CA HIS A 147 -20.33 7.94 3.85
C HIS A 147 -20.39 6.79 2.82
N PRO A 148 -19.59 6.84 1.75
CA PRO A 148 -19.82 6.02 0.57
C PRO A 148 -19.60 4.50 0.76
N LEU A 149 -18.87 4.09 1.80
CA LEU A 149 -18.66 2.67 2.10
C LEU A 149 -19.70 2.08 3.05
N ARG A 150 -20.66 2.87 3.54
CA ARG A 150 -21.84 2.28 4.20
C ARG A 150 -22.63 1.44 3.19
N LYS A 151 -23.10 0.26 3.61
CA LYS A 151 -23.78 -0.72 2.74
C LYS A 151 -25.14 -0.24 2.25
N ASP A 152 -25.78 0.64 3.02
CA ASP A 152 -27.04 1.30 2.65
C ASP A 152 -26.85 2.60 1.84
N TRP A 153 -25.61 3.09 1.71
CA TRP A 153 -25.31 4.24 0.88
C TRP A 153 -25.41 3.87 -0.60
N LYS A 154 -26.13 4.71 -1.36
CA LYS A 154 -26.38 4.52 -2.78
C LYS A 154 -25.73 5.66 -3.56
N GLU A 155 -25.04 5.32 -4.64
CA GLU A 155 -24.43 6.29 -5.54
C GLU A 155 -25.47 7.17 -6.26
N PRO A 156 -25.11 8.38 -6.72
CA PRO A 156 -25.95 9.12 -7.65
C PRO A 156 -26.33 8.22 -8.84
N PHE A 157 -27.63 8.16 -9.16
CA PHE A 157 -28.15 7.31 -10.24
C PHE A 157 -27.98 5.80 -10.01
N PHE A 158 -27.97 5.36 -8.74
CA PHE A 158 -28.06 3.95 -8.41
C PHE A 158 -29.25 3.28 -9.12
N GLU A 159 -28.95 2.24 -9.90
CA GLU A 159 -29.94 1.45 -10.63
C GLU A 159 -30.23 0.12 -9.90
N GLU A 160 -29.18 -0.64 -9.60
CA GLU A 160 -29.25 -1.99 -9.04
C GLU A 160 -27.98 -2.34 -8.23
N MET A 161 -28.08 -3.35 -7.36
CA MET A 161 -26.99 -3.71 -6.43
C MET A 161 -25.76 -4.31 -7.12
N ASN A 162 -25.97 -5.18 -8.12
CA ASN A 162 -24.91 -5.84 -8.89
C ASN A 162 -25.10 -5.51 -10.36
N LYS A 163 -24.07 -4.97 -11.02
CA LYS A 163 -24.13 -4.60 -12.45
C LYS A 163 -23.10 -5.37 -13.29
N PRO A 164 -23.36 -6.63 -13.65
CA PRO A 164 -22.44 -7.46 -14.45
C PRO A 164 -22.46 -7.18 -15.97
N PHE A 165 -23.25 -6.18 -16.42
CA PHE A 165 -23.53 -5.64 -17.76
C PHE A 165 -24.68 -6.26 -18.58
N GLY A 166 -25.68 -5.41 -18.86
CA GLY A 166 -26.41 -5.25 -20.13
C GLY A 166 -26.36 -3.76 -20.53
N SER A 167 -26.76 -3.39 -21.76
CA SER A 167 -26.70 -2.00 -22.24
C SER A 167 -27.29 -1.03 -21.20
N ARG A 168 -26.60 0.08 -20.91
CA ARG A 168 -27.12 1.20 -20.11
C ARG A 168 -28.43 1.76 -20.72
N TRP A 169 -28.69 1.42 -21.99
CA TRP A 169 -29.86 1.77 -22.79
C TRP A 169 -30.30 0.55 -23.62
N PRO A 170 -31.08 -0.38 -23.05
CA PRO A 170 -31.56 -1.55 -23.79
C PRO A 170 -32.36 -1.17 -25.05
N ASP A 171 -33.03 -0.01 -25.00
CA ASP A 171 -33.90 0.53 -26.06
C ASP A 171 -33.20 1.53 -27.01
N GLY A 172 -31.88 1.72 -26.90
CA GLY A 172 -31.08 2.57 -27.81
C GLY A 172 -31.25 4.09 -27.67
N LEU A 173 -32.11 4.57 -26.77
CA LEU A 173 -32.23 5.99 -26.45
C LEU A 173 -31.13 6.40 -25.47
N VAL A 174 -30.10 7.11 -25.93
CA VAL A 174 -29.04 7.62 -25.04
C VAL A 174 -29.51 8.92 -24.39
N PHE A 175 -29.69 8.90 -23.07
CA PHE A 175 -29.73 10.12 -22.26
C PHE A 175 -28.49 10.15 -21.36
N ARG A 176 -27.98 11.31 -20.97
CA ARG A 176 -26.94 11.32 -19.94
C ARG A 176 -27.65 11.27 -18.58
N ALA A 177 -27.20 10.43 -17.66
CA ALA A 177 -27.79 10.43 -16.31
C ALA A 177 -27.63 11.83 -15.68
N GLU A 178 -26.51 12.48 -16.00
CA GLU A 178 -26.21 13.87 -15.70
C GLU A 178 -27.31 14.85 -16.15
N GLU A 179 -28.03 14.58 -17.25
CA GLU A 179 -29.16 15.43 -17.71
C GLU A 179 -30.38 15.36 -16.78
N ARG A 180 -30.47 14.35 -15.90
CA ARG A 180 -31.51 14.28 -14.87
C ARG A 180 -31.13 15.04 -13.59
N ASN A 181 -29.86 15.35 -13.38
CA ASN A 181 -29.44 16.21 -12.29
C ASN A 181 -29.63 17.68 -12.73
N PRO A 182 -30.36 18.51 -11.97
CA PRO A 182 -30.47 19.96 -12.23
C PRO A 182 -29.12 20.67 -12.44
N TYR A 183 -28.03 20.13 -11.87
CA TYR A 183 -26.68 20.67 -11.94
C TYR A 183 -25.75 19.94 -12.93
N GLY A 184 -26.20 18.85 -13.58
CA GLY A 184 -25.40 18.16 -14.60
C GLY A 184 -24.22 17.32 -14.09
N LYS A 185 -24.17 16.94 -12.79
CA LYS A 185 -22.99 16.29 -12.17
C LYS A 185 -23.30 14.97 -11.45
N ASN A 186 -22.29 14.14 -11.25
CA ASN A 186 -22.37 12.84 -10.54
C ASN A 186 -22.11 12.98 -9.03
N VAL A 187 -22.82 13.87 -8.33
CA VAL A 187 -22.65 14.13 -6.88
C VAL A 187 -24.01 14.24 -6.19
N GLN A 188 -24.15 13.65 -5.01
CA GLN A 188 -25.29 13.87 -4.12
C GLN A 188 -24.99 15.03 -3.17
N TYR A 189 -25.93 15.96 -3.05
CA TYR A 189 -25.85 17.09 -2.13
C TYR A 189 -26.86 16.90 -0.99
N PRO A 190 -26.58 17.46 0.21
CA PRO A 190 -27.55 17.44 1.30
C PRO A 190 -28.87 18.11 0.90
N ALA A 191 -30.00 17.64 1.46
CA ALA A 191 -31.31 18.19 1.15
C ALA A 191 -31.38 19.67 1.57
N GLY A 192 -31.81 20.55 0.64
CA GLY A 192 -31.90 22.00 0.88
C GLY A 192 -30.58 22.75 0.79
N TRP A 193 -29.46 22.08 0.49
CA TRP A 193 -28.16 22.72 0.35
C TRP A 193 -28.02 23.45 -0.99
N THR A 194 -27.53 24.69 -0.95
CA THR A 194 -27.27 25.53 -2.13
C THR A 194 -25.78 25.90 -2.18
N PRO A 195 -25.09 25.70 -3.32
CA PRO A 195 -23.72 26.17 -3.50
C PRO A 195 -23.66 27.69 -3.62
N GLU A 196 -23.82 28.41 -2.50
CA GLU A 196 -23.71 29.88 -2.45
C GLU A 196 -22.27 30.37 -2.22
N GLY A 197 -21.36 29.47 -1.83
CA GLY A 197 -19.92 29.72 -1.71
C GLY A 197 -19.45 30.18 -0.33
N ASP A 198 -20.35 30.61 0.55
CA ASP A 198 -20.03 31.19 1.87
C ASP A 198 -19.89 30.15 3.00
N GLU A 199 -20.27 28.89 2.77
CA GLU A 199 -20.38 27.84 3.83
C GLU A 199 -19.09 27.04 4.08
N TYR A 200 -18.02 27.30 3.34
CA TYR A 200 -16.80 26.49 3.39
C TYR A 200 -15.57 27.30 3.80
N ASP A 201 -15.43 27.61 5.09
CA ASP A 201 -14.16 28.10 5.66
C ASP A 201 -13.18 26.94 5.95
N ILE A 202 -12.93 26.14 4.91
CA ILE A 202 -12.05 24.96 4.97
C ILE A 202 -10.59 25.39 5.01
N GLU A 203 -10.27 26.41 4.19
CA GLU A 203 -8.98 27.08 4.22
C GLU A 203 -8.69 27.57 5.64
N GLY A 204 -9.64 28.22 6.31
CA GLY A 204 -9.52 28.62 7.72
C GLY A 204 -9.21 27.45 8.65
N ALA A 205 -9.91 26.32 8.56
CA ALA A 205 -9.65 25.15 9.41
C ALA A 205 -8.25 24.53 9.17
N ILE A 206 -7.79 24.46 7.91
CA ILE A 206 -6.43 24.00 7.58
C ILE A 206 -5.40 24.99 8.12
N TYR A 207 -5.59 26.30 7.89
CA TYR A 207 -4.72 27.34 8.43
C TYR A 207 -4.73 27.38 9.96
N GLU A 208 -5.86 27.11 10.60
CA GLU A 208 -5.99 27.01 12.06
C GLU A 208 -5.25 25.79 12.62
N ALA A 209 -5.37 24.62 12.00
CA ALA A 209 -4.65 23.42 12.41
C ALA A 209 -3.14 23.66 12.38
N VAL A 210 -2.64 24.29 11.31
CA VAL A 210 -1.23 24.67 11.18
C VAL A 210 -0.85 25.79 12.17
N ALA A 211 -1.77 26.72 12.46
CA ALA A 211 -1.59 27.78 13.45
C ALA A 211 -1.65 27.30 14.91
N ARG A 212 -2.12 26.08 15.21
CA ARG A 212 -2.13 25.51 16.58
C ARG A 212 -0.73 25.19 17.11
N GLY A 213 0.31 25.22 16.29
CA GLY A 213 1.73 25.23 16.72
C GLY A 213 2.16 26.53 17.43
N ARG A 214 1.26 27.20 18.17
CA ARG A 214 1.47 28.53 18.76
C ARG A 214 2.39 28.47 20.00
N ASP A 215 3.54 29.12 19.81
CA ASP A 215 4.47 29.75 20.76
C ASP A 215 4.15 29.63 22.26
N SER A 216 4.81 28.68 22.92
CA SER A 216 4.98 28.65 24.39
C SER A 216 6.36 29.15 24.85
N LYS A 217 7.25 29.54 23.92
CA LYS A 217 8.61 30.00 24.25
C LYS A 217 8.67 31.53 24.38
N PRO A 218 9.11 32.07 25.54
CA PRO A 218 9.35 33.51 25.68
C PRO A 218 10.56 33.93 24.82
N GLY A 219 10.33 34.80 23.82
CA GLY A 219 11.35 35.29 22.89
C GLY A 219 10.82 36.39 21.95
N LEU A 220 11.71 36.96 21.13
CA LEU A 220 11.34 37.91 20.06
C LEU A 220 10.43 37.20 19.05
N LYS A 221 9.28 37.82 18.72
CA LYS A 221 8.34 37.28 17.74
C LYS A 221 8.91 37.47 16.33
N THR A 222 9.11 36.38 15.62
CA THR A 222 9.43 36.35 14.19
C THR A 222 8.14 36.27 13.38
N ASP A 223 8.14 36.85 12.17
CA ASP A 223 7.00 36.77 11.26
C ASP A 223 6.95 35.38 10.62
N LYS A 224 5.82 34.69 10.81
CA LYS A 224 5.56 33.37 10.23
C LYS A 224 4.77 33.51 8.94
N VAL A 225 5.15 32.76 7.91
CA VAL A 225 4.48 32.76 6.61
C VAL A 225 3.93 31.37 6.35
N THR A 226 2.64 31.29 6.03
CA THR A 226 2.04 30.05 5.56
C THR A 226 2.02 30.03 4.03
N VAL A 227 2.57 28.97 3.45
CA VAL A 227 2.68 28.76 2.01
C VAL A 227 1.96 27.47 1.65
N ASN A 228 1.21 27.53 0.56
CA ASN A 228 0.54 26.38 -0.01
C ASN A 228 1.39 25.81 -1.16
N LEU A 229 1.88 24.58 -1.00
CA LEU A 229 2.63 23.86 -2.03
C LEU A 229 1.71 22.84 -2.69
N GLY A 230 1.42 23.01 -3.97
CA GLY A 230 0.51 22.15 -4.74
C GLY A 230 -0.90 22.75 -4.88
N PRO A 231 -1.88 21.98 -5.40
CA PRO A 231 -1.76 20.58 -5.81
C PRO A 231 -0.97 20.38 -7.12
N GLN A 232 -0.72 21.46 -7.87
CA GLN A 232 0.13 21.47 -9.05
C GLN A 232 1.53 21.99 -8.69
N HIS A 233 2.50 21.09 -8.52
CA HIS A 233 3.90 21.45 -8.34
C HIS A 233 4.81 20.32 -8.89
N PRO A 234 5.95 20.62 -9.55
CA PRO A 234 6.81 19.58 -10.12
C PRO A 234 7.30 18.54 -9.10
N SER A 235 7.58 18.97 -7.86
CA SER A 235 8.11 18.12 -6.78
C SER A 235 7.05 17.32 -6.01
N THR A 236 5.76 17.40 -6.38
CA THR A 236 4.67 16.66 -5.69
C THR A 236 4.31 15.34 -6.35
N HIS A 237 4.94 15.00 -7.50
CA HIS A 237 4.81 13.71 -8.22
C HIS A 237 3.39 13.12 -8.26
N GLY A 238 2.48 13.90 -8.83
CA GLY A 238 1.06 13.60 -8.83
C GLY A 238 0.27 14.82 -8.33
N VAL A 239 -0.88 14.56 -7.72
CA VAL A 239 -1.76 15.62 -7.20
C VAL A 239 -1.70 15.56 -5.68
N PHE A 240 -0.83 16.38 -5.10
CA PHE A 240 -0.60 16.42 -3.67
C PHE A 240 -0.39 17.87 -3.21
N ARG A 241 -1.05 18.25 -2.12
CA ARG A 241 -1.03 19.60 -1.57
C ARG A 241 -0.51 19.53 -0.14
N MET A 242 0.40 20.43 0.21
CA MET A 242 0.92 20.60 1.56
C MET A 242 0.75 22.06 1.97
N VAL A 243 0.12 22.29 3.12
CA VAL A 243 0.08 23.61 3.74
C VAL A 243 1.21 23.68 4.76
N VAL A 244 2.20 24.53 4.48
CA VAL A 244 3.45 24.60 5.24
C VAL A 244 3.55 25.96 5.90
N THR A 245 3.81 25.99 7.21
CA THR A 245 4.18 27.24 7.89
C THR A 245 5.67 27.30 8.12
N LEU A 246 6.23 28.44 7.74
CA LEU A 246 7.65 28.75 7.76
C LEU A 246 7.94 29.85 8.78
N ASP A 247 9.05 29.70 9.51
CA ASP A 247 9.71 30.76 10.26
C ASP A 247 11.08 31.02 9.60
N GLY A 248 11.11 32.05 8.75
CA GLY A 248 12.20 32.25 7.79
C GLY A 248 12.29 31.08 6.81
N GLU A 249 13.37 30.30 6.90
CA GLU A 249 13.60 29.10 6.08
C GLU A 249 13.24 27.78 6.81
N ASN A 250 12.86 27.85 8.09
CA ASN A 250 12.57 26.66 8.89
C ASN A 250 11.10 26.27 8.78
N VAL A 251 10.84 25.00 8.46
CA VAL A 251 9.50 24.43 8.52
C VAL A 251 9.12 24.16 9.98
N ILE A 252 8.07 24.81 10.47
CA ILE A 252 7.59 24.62 11.85
C ILE A 252 6.33 23.76 11.93
N ALA A 253 5.55 23.69 10.86
CA ALA A 253 4.36 22.87 10.76
C ALA A 253 4.04 22.56 9.28
N LEU A 254 3.51 21.36 9.04
CA LEU A 254 3.12 20.87 7.72
C LEU A 254 1.83 20.06 7.87
N ASP A 255 0.81 20.42 7.11
CA ASP A 255 -0.46 19.67 7.02
C ASP A 255 -0.63 19.14 5.58
N PRO A 256 -0.58 17.81 5.36
CA PRO A 256 -0.79 17.23 4.05
C PRO A 256 -2.29 17.15 3.73
N VAL A 257 -2.69 17.68 2.57
CA VAL A 257 -4.06 17.61 2.06
C VAL A 257 -4.14 16.50 1.02
N MET A 258 -4.88 15.45 1.37
CA MET A 258 -5.05 14.23 0.60
C MET A 258 -6.39 14.22 -0.17
N GLY A 259 -6.67 13.13 -0.89
CA GLY A 259 -7.97 12.90 -1.53
C GLY A 259 -8.10 13.32 -2.99
N TYR A 260 -7.18 14.13 -3.53
CA TYR A 260 -7.25 14.61 -4.92
C TYR A 260 -7.24 13.48 -5.99
N LEU A 261 -6.65 12.33 -5.68
CA LEU A 261 -6.64 11.13 -6.54
C LEU A 261 -7.57 10.02 -6.02
N HIS A 262 -8.39 10.29 -5.01
CA HIS A 262 -9.36 9.32 -4.51
C HIS A 262 -10.41 9.05 -5.59
N ARG A 263 -10.56 7.78 -5.95
CA ARG A 263 -11.50 7.30 -6.99
C ARG A 263 -12.47 6.25 -6.47
N ASN A 264 -12.49 6.04 -5.15
CA ASN A 264 -13.38 5.10 -4.46
C ASN A 264 -13.32 3.66 -5.02
N HIS A 265 -12.10 3.15 -5.20
CA HIS A 265 -11.84 1.80 -5.71
C HIS A 265 -12.51 0.71 -4.87
N GLU A 266 -12.58 0.91 -3.56
CA GLU A 266 -13.20 -0.03 -2.63
C GLU A 266 -14.70 -0.15 -2.88
N LYS A 267 -15.41 0.98 -3.06
CA LYS A 267 -16.84 0.96 -3.41
C LYS A 267 -17.09 0.32 -4.78
N ILE A 268 -16.23 0.60 -5.76
CA ILE A 268 -16.28 -0.08 -7.06
C ILE A 268 -16.08 -1.58 -6.89
N GLY A 269 -15.17 -1.96 -5.98
CA GLY A 269 -14.86 -3.34 -5.63
C GLY A 269 -16.05 -4.13 -5.10
N GLU A 270 -16.93 -3.50 -4.32
CA GLU A 270 -18.14 -4.14 -3.77
C GLU A 270 -19.14 -4.58 -4.83
N ARG A 271 -19.20 -3.86 -5.97
CA ARG A 271 -20.15 -4.16 -7.07
C ARG A 271 -19.59 -5.15 -8.09
N ASN A 272 -18.27 -5.20 -8.19
CA ASN A 272 -17.56 -6.02 -9.16
C ASN A 272 -17.40 -7.45 -8.65
N THR A 273 -17.32 -8.40 -9.58
CA THR A 273 -16.81 -9.74 -9.23
C THR A 273 -15.34 -9.67 -8.86
N TRP A 274 -14.84 -10.67 -8.12
CA TRP A 274 -13.42 -10.69 -7.70
C TRP A 274 -12.46 -10.61 -8.89
N LEU A 275 -12.79 -11.27 -10.00
CA LEU A 275 -11.99 -11.18 -11.24
C LEU A 275 -11.98 -9.78 -11.84
N GLN A 276 -13.13 -9.09 -11.83
CA GLN A 276 -13.24 -7.72 -12.34
C GLN A 276 -12.46 -6.70 -11.51
N ASN A 277 -12.05 -7.06 -10.29
CA ASN A 277 -11.24 -6.22 -9.41
C ASN A 277 -9.73 -6.30 -9.67
N ILE A 278 -9.24 -7.36 -10.32
CA ILE A 278 -7.80 -7.49 -10.62
C ILE A 278 -7.24 -6.27 -11.39
N PRO A 279 -7.89 -5.77 -12.47
CA PRO A 279 -7.38 -4.59 -13.17
C PRO A 279 -7.35 -3.32 -12.31
N TYR A 280 -8.17 -3.21 -11.26
CA TYR A 280 -8.16 -2.05 -10.39
C TYR A 280 -6.98 -2.08 -9.42
N THR A 281 -6.50 -3.27 -9.02
CA THR A 281 -5.32 -3.39 -8.15
C THR A 281 -4.03 -2.98 -8.89
N ASP A 282 -3.97 -3.14 -10.21
CA ASP A 282 -2.88 -2.60 -11.05
C ASP A 282 -2.70 -1.07 -10.91
N ARG A 283 -3.77 -0.37 -10.53
CA ARG A 283 -3.85 1.11 -10.55
C ARG A 283 -3.71 1.75 -9.18
N LEU A 284 -3.46 0.95 -8.13
CA LEU A 284 -3.22 1.42 -6.77
C LEU A 284 -1.82 2.06 -6.70
N ASP A 285 -0.78 1.23 -6.74
CA ASP A 285 0.57 1.67 -7.12
C ASP A 285 0.78 1.36 -8.61
N TYR A 286 0.65 2.39 -9.44
CA TYR A 286 0.73 2.28 -10.90
C TYR A 286 2.13 1.91 -11.43
N LEU A 287 3.16 1.91 -10.57
CA LEU A 287 4.50 1.42 -10.91
C LEU A 287 4.69 -0.06 -10.57
N SER A 288 3.89 -0.58 -9.64
CA SER A 288 4.04 -1.93 -9.07
C SER A 288 2.84 -2.83 -9.35
N SER A 289 2.25 -2.71 -10.54
CA SER A 289 1.02 -3.43 -10.95
C SER A 289 1.06 -4.93 -10.64
N LEU A 290 2.15 -5.62 -11.02
CA LEU A 290 2.29 -7.07 -10.83
C LEU A 290 2.32 -7.47 -9.35
N GLY A 291 3.01 -6.69 -8.50
CA GLY A 291 3.03 -6.91 -7.05
C GLY A 291 1.68 -6.65 -6.38
N ASN A 292 0.95 -5.61 -6.81
CA ASN A 292 -0.40 -5.33 -6.30
C ASN A 292 -1.38 -6.44 -6.68
N ASN A 293 -1.32 -6.89 -7.94
CA ASN A 293 -2.06 -8.05 -8.43
C ASN A 293 -1.73 -9.29 -7.61
N HIS A 294 -0.44 -9.55 -7.34
CA HIS A 294 0.00 -10.70 -6.57
C HIS A 294 -0.59 -10.70 -5.15
N GLY A 295 -0.52 -9.57 -4.43
CA GLY A 295 -1.13 -9.43 -3.11
C GLY A 295 -2.64 -9.72 -3.11
N TYR A 296 -3.36 -9.22 -4.12
CA TYR A 296 -4.81 -9.44 -4.25
C TYR A 296 -5.16 -10.90 -4.57
N VAL A 297 -4.49 -11.52 -5.54
CA VAL A 297 -4.79 -12.92 -5.91
C VAL A 297 -4.44 -13.87 -4.76
N MET A 298 -3.36 -13.62 -4.03
CA MET A 298 -3.01 -14.42 -2.85
C MET A 298 -4.07 -14.31 -1.75
N ALA A 299 -4.62 -13.12 -1.52
CA ALA A 299 -5.69 -12.95 -0.54
C ALA A 299 -6.91 -13.80 -0.90
N VAL A 300 -7.32 -13.79 -2.17
CA VAL A 300 -8.44 -14.61 -2.67
C VAL A 300 -8.12 -16.11 -2.64
N GLU A 301 -6.90 -16.50 -3.02
CA GLU A 301 -6.43 -17.89 -3.00
C GLU A 301 -6.44 -18.46 -1.57
N LYS A 302 -5.97 -17.68 -0.59
CA LYS A 302 -6.03 -18.03 0.83
C LYS A 302 -7.47 -18.23 1.30
N LEU A 303 -8.41 -17.35 0.91
CA LEU A 303 -9.82 -17.48 1.25
C LEU A 303 -10.47 -18.74 0.65
N LEU A 304 -10.07 -19.13 -0.56
CA LEU A 304 -10.62 -20.28 -1.27
C LEU A 304 -9.85 -21.59 -1.01
N GLY A 305 -8.71 -21.54 -0.32
CA GLY A 305 -7.82 -22.70 -0.13
C GLY A 305 -7.16 -23.19 -1.42
N ILE A 306 -7.02 -22.33 -2.42
CA ILE A 306 -6.41 -22.67 -3.73
C ILE A 306 -4.89 -22.61 -3.60
N LYS A 307 -4.21 -23.62 -4.13
CA LYS A 307 -2.74 -23.65 -4.22
C LYS A 307 -2.31 -23.58 -5.69
N PRO A 308 -1.59 -22.52 -6.09
CA PRO A 308 -1.04 -22.43 -7.44
C PRO A 308 0.00 -23.54 -7.72
N PRO A 309 0.17 -23.96 -8.99
CA PRO A 309 1.27 -24.84 -9.40
C PRO A 309 2.65 -24.24 -9.11
N GLU A 310 3.66 -25.10 -8.97
CA GLU A 310 5.04 -24.69 -8.67
C GLU A 310 5.59 -23.67 -9.67
N ARG A 311 5.39 -23.91 -10.97
CA ARG A 311 5.80 -22.98 -12.04
C ARG A 311 5.23 -21.58 -11.85
N VAL A 312 3.97 -21.47 -11.41
CA VAL A 312 3.28 -20.20 -11.23
C VAL A 312 3.96 -19.38 -10.13
N GLU A 313 4.33 -20.01 -9.02
CA GLU A 313 5.01 -19.33 -7.91
C GLU A 313 6.39 -18.80 -8.34
N TRP A 314 7.16 -19.58 -9.12
CA TRP A 314 8.45 -19.09 -9.65
C TRP A 314 8.28 -17.90 -10.61
N ILE A 315 7.27 -17.92 -11.47
CA ILE A 315 6.98 -16.80 -12.36
C ILE A 315 6.49 -15.57 -11.57
N ARG A 316 5.68 -15.76 -10.52
CA ARG A 316 5.24 -14.67 -9.63
C ARG A 316 6.43 -13.97 -8.97
N ILE A 317 7.38 -14.74 -8.44
CA ILE A 317 8.62 -14.18 -7.86
C ILE A 317 9.44 -13.43 -8.92
N LEU A 318 9.59 -13.99 -10.13
CA LEU A 318 10.26 -13.32 -11.24
C LEU A 318 9.63 -11.94 -11.51
N MET A 319 8.31 -11.91 -11.65
CA MET A 319 7.54 -10.69 -11.94
C MET A 319 7.65 -9.67 -10.82
N ASP A 320 7.57 -10.10 -9.55
CA ASP A 320 7.69 -9.23 -8.39
C ASP A 320 9.07 -8.60 -8.26
N GLU A 321 10.14 -9.38 -8.42
CA GLU A 321 11.51 -8.88 -8.26
C GLU A 321 11.94 -7.99 -9.44
N LEU A 322 11.48 -8.26 -10.66
CA LEU A 322 11.60 -7.34 -11.78
C LEU A 322 10.81 -6.04 -11.55
N THR A 323 9.62 -6.15 -10.96
CA THR A 323 8.80 -4.98 -10.58
C THR A 323 9.48 -4.15 -9.49
N ARG A 324 10.12 -4.80 -8.50
CA ARG A 324 10.90 -4.13 -7.46
C ARG A 324 12.07 -3.35 -8.06
N LEU A 325 12.80 -3.93 -9.01
CA LEU A 325 13.86 -3.22 -9.76
C LEU A 325 13.30 -2.00 -10.50
N CYS A 326 12.20 -2.14 -11.25
CA CYS A 326 11.52 -1.03 -11.92
C CYS A 326 11.14 0.11 -10.95
N ASN A 327 10.58 -0.23 -9.79
CA ASN A 327 10.20 0.72 -8.76
C ASN A 327 11.42 1.47 -8.21
N HIS A 328 12.50 0.76 -7.88
CA HIS A 328 13.73 1.37 -7.37
C HIS A 328 14.42 2.27 -8.40
N PHE A 329 14.50 1.85 -9.67
CA PHE A 329 15.03 2.71 -10.73
C PHE A 329 14.24 4.02 -10.86
N TRP A 330 12.91 3.94 -10.81
CA TRP A 330 12.05 5.11 -10.85
C TRP A 330 12.24 6.01 -9.63
N ALA A 331 12.21 5.43 -8.43
CA ALA A 331 12.34 6.14 -7.17
C ALA A 331 13.69 6.88 -7.08
N LEU A 332 14.80 6.20 -7.41
CA LEU A 332 16.14 6.80 -7.37
C LEU A 332 16.32 7.87 -8.45
N GLY A 333 15.77 7.64 -9.65
CA GLY A 333 15.84 8.61 -10.74
C GLY A 333 15.15 9.93 -10.39
N PHE A 334 13.91 9.87 -9.93
CA PHE A 334 13.17 11.07 -9.54
C PHE A 334 13.71 11.74 -8.29
N PHE A 335 14.14 10.93 -7.31
CA PHE A 335 14.79 11.44 -6.11
C PHE A 335 15.94 12.39 -6.45
N LEU A 336 16.84 11.99 -7.36
CA LEU A 336 17.96 12.83 -7.78
C LEU A 336 17.54 14.01 -8.64
N ASN A 337 16.52 13.84 -9.48
CA ASN A 337 15.97 14.94 -10.27
C ASN A 337 15.46 16.06 -9.37
N ASP A 338 14.75 15.72 -8.30
CA ASP A 338 14.22 16.69 -7.33
C ASP A 338 15.31 17.27 -6.42
N LEU A 339 16.37 16.50 -6.16
CA LEU A 339 17.55 16.99 -5.45
C LEU A 339 18.31 18.06 -6.25
N GLY A 340 18.12 18.09 -7.57
CA GLY A 340 18.71 19.06 -8.50
C GLY A 340 19.62 18.46 -9.58
N ALA A 341 19.83 17.14 -9.60
CA ALA A 341 20.56 16.46 -10.66
C ALA A 341 19.60 16.25 -11.86
N LEU A 342 19.40 17.33 -12.61
CA LEU A 342 18.35 17.49 -13.59
C LEU A 342 18.41 16.43 -14.70
N GLN A 343 17.37 15.60 -14.79
CA GLN A 343 17.04 14.66 -15.88
C GLN A 343 18.06 13.56 -16.21
N THR A 344 19.37 13.84 -16.33
CA THR A 344 20.36 12.86 -16.79
C THR A 344 20.36 11.56 -15.96
N PRO A 345 20.42 11.61 -14.63
CA PRO A 345 20.40 10.38 -13.83
C PRO A 345 19.06 9.62 -13.99
N MET A 346 17.95 10.36 -14.03
CA MET A 346 16.62 9.79 -14.24
C MET A 346 16.50 9.06 -15.59
N LEU A 347 16.95 9.68 -16.69
CA LEU A 347 16.92 9.09 -18.02
C LEU A 347 17.76 7.81 -18.11
N TYR A 348 18.91 7.78 -17.43
CA TYR A 348 19.80 6.61 -17.47
C TYR A 348 19.20 5.41 -16.75
N LEU A 349 18.53 5.62 -15.61
CA LEU A 349 17.81 4.54 -14.93
C LEU A 349 16.54 4.13 -15.68
N TYR A 350 15.88 5.08 -16.36
CA TYR A 350 14.72 4.79 -17.20
C TYR A 350 15.04 3.83 -18.33
N ILE A 351 16.21 3.96 -18.97
CA ILE A 351 16.62 3.04 -20.04
C ILE A 351 16.61 1.59 -19.53
N GLU A 352 17.11 1.33 -18.33
CA GLU A 352 17.10 -0.03 -17.76
C GLU A 352 15.69 -0.48 -17.39
N ARG A 353 14.87 0.43 -16.86
CA ARG A 353 13.45 0.15 -16.61
C ARG A 353 12.73 -0.24 -17.90
N GLU A 354 12.98 0.44 -19.02
CA GLU A 354 12.34 0.13 -20.30
C GLU A 354 12.69 -1.28 -20.81
N LEU A 355 13.89 -1.80 -20.53
CA LEU A 355 14.25 -3.19 -20.86
C LEU A 355 13.35 -4.18 -20.11
N ILE A 356 13.10 -3.94 -18.81
CA ILE A 356 12.19 -4.77 -18.03
C ILE A 356 10.75 -4.62 -18.53
N LEU A 357 10.34 -3.42 -18.93
CA LEU A 357 9.01 -3.21 -19.52
C LEU A 357 8.82 -3.91 -20.86
N ASP A 358 9.88 -4.07 -21.66
CA ASP A 358 9.83 -4.87 -22.89
C ASP A 358 9.55 -6.34 -22.58
N PHE A 359 10.08 -6.86 -21.47
CA PHE A 359 9.76 -8.20 -20.98
C PHE A 359 8.31 -8.31 -20.48
N PHE A 360 7.81 -7.31 -19.75
CA PHE A 360 6.40 -7.25 -19.34
C PHE A 360 5.45 -7.17 -20.53
N GLU A 361 5.79 -6.38 -21.54
CA GLU A 361 5.00 -6.30 -22.78
C GLU A 361 4.98 -7.64 -23.52
N ALA A 362 6.13 -8.27 -23.70
CA ALA A 362 6.21 -9.56 -24.38
C ALA A 362 5.43 -10.67 -23.64
N THR A 363 5.37 -10.62 -22.32
CA THR A 363 4.70 -11.65 -21.51
C THR A 363 3.21 -11.38 -21.31
N THR A 364 2.83 -10.12 -21.08
CA THR A 364 1.47 -9.76 -20.64
C THR A 364 0.65 -9.05 -21.71
N GLY A 365 1.31 -8.52 -22.75
CA GLY A 365 0.71 -7.65 -23.76
C GLY A 365 0.59 -6.18 -23.33
N ALA A 366 1.06 -5.81 -22.14
CA ALA A 366 1.04 -4.44 -21.64
C ALA A 366 2.34 -4.09 -20.89
N ARG A 367 2.69 -2.80 -20.87
CA ARG A 367 3.93 -2.30 -20.26
C ARG A 367 3.80 -1.87 -18.79
N MET A 368 2.59 -1.55 -18.32
CA MET A 368 2.39 -1.03 -16.96
C MET A 368 1.19 -1.70 -16.30
N MET A 369 -0.01 -1.55 -16.88
CA MET A 369 -1.24 -2.16 -16.36
C MET A 369 -1.37 -3.59 -16.90
N CYS A 370 -0.60 -4.50 -16.31
CA CYS A 370 -0.33 -5.80 -16.91
C CYS A 370 -1.51 -6.78 -16.78
N ASN A 371 -2.32 -6.66 -15.71
CA ASN A 371 -3.45 -7.53 -15.43
C ASN A 371 -3.11 -9.01 -15.69
N TYR A 372 -2.00 -9.49 -15.11
CA TYR A 372 -1.38 -10.76 -15.47
C TYR A 372 -1.64 -11.88 -14.45
N MET A 373 -1.64 -11.55 -13.16
CA MET A 373 -1.88 -12.55 -12.12
C MET A 373 -3.34 -13.00 -12.14
N ARG A 374 -3.58 -14.29 -11.91
CA ARG A 374 -4.93 -14.90 -11.84
C ARG A 374 -5.06 -15.75 -10.59
N PHE A 375 -6.29 -15.98 -10.16
CA PHE A 375 -6.55 -16.93 -9.07
C PHE A 375 -6.08 -18.33 -9.48
N GLY A 376 -5.23 -18.94 -8.66
CA GLY A 376 -4.62 -20.25 -8.87
C GLY A 376 -3.57 -20.30 -9.99
N GLY A 377 -3.27 -19.20 -10.66
CA GLY A 377 -2.51 -19.25 -11.90
C GLY A 377 -2.06 -17.90 -12.46
N LEU A 378 -1.87 -17.88 -13.78
CA LEU A 378 -1.44 -16.72 -14.58
C LEU A 378 -2.33 -16.58 -15.81
N ALA A 379 -2.33 -15.39 -16.43
CA ALA A 379 -3.05 -15.17 -17.67
C ALA A 379 -2.44 -15.98 -18.85
N TYR A 380 -1.11 -15.98 -18.94
CA TYR A 380 -0.32 -16.69 -19.96
C TYR A 380 0.96 -17.24 -19.30
N ASP A 381 1.64 -18.16 -19.98
CA ASP A 381 3.01 -18.55 -19.61
C ASP A 381 4.01 -17.58 -20.26
N LEU A 382 5.29 -17.68 -19.85
CA LEU A 382 6.37 -16.91 -20.44
C LEU A 382 6.47 -17.16 -21.96
N PRO A 383 6.76 -16.13 -22.77
CA PRO A 383 6.96 -16.31 -24.20
C PRO A 383 8.20 -17.18 -24.45
N LEU A 384 8.24 -17.88 -25.58
CA LEU A 384 9.42 -18.67 -25.97
C LEU A 384 10.61 -17.77 -26.29
N GLU A 385 10.35 -16.62 -26.92
CA GLU A 385 11.37 -15.67 -27.35
C GLU A 385 10.93 -14.24 -27.13
N ILE A 386 11.92 -13.37 -26.89
CA ILE A 386 11.77 -11.91 -26.78
C ILE A 386 12.81 -11.29 -27.69
N LYS A 387 12.36 -10.44 -28.62
CA LYS A 387 13.22 -9.74 -29.59
C LYS A 387 14.17 -10.67 -30.38
N GLY A 388 13.73 -11.90 -30.67
CA GLY A 388 14.49 -12.90 -31.42
C GLY A 388 15.55 -13.64 -30.60
N GLN A 389 15.50 -13.55 -29.28
CA GLN A 389 16.33 -14.31 -28.34
C GLN A 389 15.44 -15.16 -27.44
N GLU A 390 15.87 -16.36 -27.09
CA GLU A 390 15.16 -17.21 -26.13
C GLU A 390 15.02 -16.50 -24.78
N THR A 391 13.82 -16.55 -24.19
CA THR A 391 13.45 -15.73 -23.03
C THR A 391 14.35 -15.95 -21.82
N THR A 392 14.71 -17.19 -21.49
CA THR A 392 15.59 -17.51 -20.36
C THR A 392 16.99 -16.94 -20.59
N SER A 393 17.51 -17.05 -21.80
CA SER A 393 18.81 -16.51 -22.20
C SER A 393 18.83 -14.98 -22.11
N TRP A 394 17.77 -14.33 -22.57
CA TRP A 394 17.60 -12.87 -22.46
C TRP A 394 17.53 -12.44 -20.98
N LEU A 395 16.75 -13.12 -20.15
CA LEU A 395 16.67 -12.85 -18.71
C LEU A 395 18.02 -13.07 -18.02
N THR A 396 18.74 -14.11 -18.40
CA THR A 396 20.07 -14.43 -17.86
C THR A 396 21.06 -13.31 -18.15
N GLU A 397 21.10 -12.81 -19.39
CA GLU A 397 21.96 -11.68 -19.78
C GLU A 397 21.56 -10.39 -19.04
N LEU A 398 20.26 -10.10 -18.96
CA LEU A 398 19.75 -8.92 -18.24
C LEU A 398 20.20 -8.93 -16.77
N VAL A 399 20.00 -10.07 -16.08
CA VAL A 399 20.21 -10.22 -14.63
C VAL A 399 21.69 -10.41 -14.27
N ASN A 400 22.49 -11.06 -15.12
CA ASN A 400 23.89 -11.34 -14.82
C ASN A 400 24.86 -10.30 -15.34
N GLU A 401 24.49 -9.56 -16.39
CA GLU A 401 25.40 -8.65 -17.07
C GLU A 401 24.86 -7.21 -17.06
N ARG A 402 23.70 -6.97 -17.68
CA ARG A 402 23.21 -5.60 -17.94
C ARG A 402 22.90 -4.81 -16.67
N LEU A 403 22.02 -5.34 -15.82
CA LEU A 403 21.55 -4.64 -14.62
C LEU A 403 22.65 -4.50 -13.56
N PRO A 404 23.46 -5.54 -13.24
CA PRO A 404 24.59 -5.38 -12.31
C PRO A 404 25.57 -4.30 -12.76
N ALA A 405 25.96 -4.31 -14.05
CA ALA A 405 26.89 -3.33 -14.60
C ALA A 405 26.33 -1.90 -14.48
N LYS A 406 25.03 -1.70 -14.69
CA LYS A 406 24.41 -0.38 -14.49
C LYS A 406 24.43 0.04 -13.03
N ILE A 407 24.13 -0.86 -12.09
CA ILE A 407 24.14 -0.54 -10.65
C ILE A 407 25.57 -0.15 -10.22
N ASP A 408 26.59 -0.88 -10.66
CA ASP A 408 27.99 -0.56 -10.37
C ASP A 408 28.41 0.81 -10.96
N GLU A 409 28.00 1.09 -12.20
CA GLU A 409 28.20 2.40 -12.83
C GLU A 409 27.52 3.50 -12.03
N TRP A 410 26.27 3.27 -11.61
CA TRP A 410 25.47 4.22 -10.85
C TRP A 410 26.11 4.58 -9.52
N GLU A 411 26.54 3.60 -8.75
CA GLU A 411 27.21 3.84 -7.47
C GLU A 411 28.50 4.64 -7.64
N ARG A 412 29.28 4.32 -8.68
CA ARG A 412 30.52 5.03 -9.00
C ARG A 412 30.28 6.50 -9.34
N LEU A 413 29.21 6.82 -10.07
CA LEU A 413 28.94 8.18 -10.55
C LEU A 413 28.19 9.04 -9.52
N ILE A 414 27.25 8.44 -8.78
CA ILE A 414 26.27 9.16 -7.97
C ILE A 414 26.49 8.98 -6.48
N SER A 415 26.67 7.75 -5.99
CA SER A 415 26.70 7.50 -4.55
C SER A 415 27.88 8.19 -3.87
N GLY A 416 29.03 8.28 -4.55
CA GLY A 416 30.20 9.02 -4.07
C GLY A 416 30.12 10.54 -4.23
N ASN A 417 29.07 11.08 -4.88
CA ASN A 417 28.99 12.50 -5.22
C ASN A 417 28.82 13.38 -3.96
N GLU A 418 29.66 14.39 -3.81
CA GLU A 418 29.68 15.27 -2.65
C GLU A 418 28.38 16.06 -2.46
N ILE A 419 27.74 16.49 -3.56
CA ILE A 419 26.47 17.24 -3.52
C ILE A 419 25.34 16.33 -3.05
N VAL A 420 25.26 15.11 -3.58
CA VAL A 420 24.25 14.13 -3.15
C VAL A 420 24.41 13.83 -1.67
N ARG A 421 25.64 13.56 -1.22
CA ARG A 421 25.91 13.30 0.20
C ARG A 421 25.57 14.48 1.09
N ALA A 422 25.99 15.70 0.73
CA ALA A 422 25.73 16.90 1.50
C ALA A 422 24.24 17.26 1.61
N ARG A 423 23.41 16.85 0.64
CA ARG A 423 21.97 17.12 0.61
C ARG A 423 21.12 16.03 1.26
N CYS A 424 21.71 14.90 1.63
CA CYS A 424 20.99 13.71 2.10
C CYS A 424 21.44 13.21 3.47
N ILE A 425 22.73 13.32 3.78
CA ILE A 425 23.27 12.89 5.08
C ILE A 425 22.76 13.84 6.16
N ASP A 426 22.30 13.28 7.28
CA ASP A 426 21.70 14.01 8.41
C ASP A 426 20.42 14.80 8.06
N VAL A 427 19.79 14.52 6.90
CA VAL A 427 18.53 15.15 6.47
C VAL A 427 17.36 14.20 6.67
N ALA A 428 16.27 14.71 7.26
CA ALA A 428 15.02 13.99 7.51
C ALA A 428 15.21 12.67 8.29
N VAL A 429 16.12 12.70 9.26
CA VAL A 429 16.47 11.55 10.12
C VAL A 429 15.23 11.01 10.83
N LEU A 430 15.01 9.72 10.70
CA LEU A 430 13.96 8.98 11.40
C LEU A 430 14.61 7.89 12.24
N THR A 431 14.46 7.96 13.57
CA THR A 431 15.02 6.95 14.48
C THR A 431 14.29 5.61 14.33
N ALA A 432 14.91 4.51 14.74
CA ALA A 432 14.26 3.20 14.77
C ALA A 432 12.95 3.23 15.60
N GLU A 433 12.99 3.90 16.75
CA GLU A 433 11.85 4.02 17.65
C GLU A 433 10.70 4.78 17.00
N ASP A 434 10.97 5.95 16.43
CA ASP A 434 9.95 6.74 15.75
C ASP A 434 9.40 6.01 14.52
N ALA A 435 10.25 5.36 13.72
CA ALA A 435 9.81 4.57 12.58
C ALA A 435 8.82 3.47 13.00
N MET A 436 9.09 2.75 14.09
CA MET A 436 8.17 1.76 14.62
C MET A 436 6.88 2.38 15.14
N ARG A 437 6.94 3.50 15.87
CA ARG A 437 5.75 4.20 16.38
C ARG A 437 4.83 4.70 15.26
N PHE A 438 5.40 5.26 14.19
CA PHE A 438 4.67 5.65 12.99
C PHE A 438 4.24 4.47 12.11
N SER A 439 4.47 3.22 12.55
CA SER A 439 4.13 2.00 11.81
C SER A 439 4.74 1.98 10.39
N CYS A 440 5.96 2.50 10.26
CA CYS A 440 6.67 2.53 8.99
C CYS A 440 7.10 1.13 8.56
N SER A 441 7.10 0.85 7.26
CA SER A 441 7.56 -0.43 6.71
C SER A 441 8.51 -0.25 5.52
N GLY A 442 9.02 -1.36 5.00
CA GLY A 442 9.85 -1.37 3.78
C GLY A 442 11.17 -0.60 3.92
N PRO A 443 11.64 0.07 2.84
CA PRO A 443 12.92 0.77 2.85
C PRO A 443 13.03 1.90 3.89
N LEU A 444 11.90 2.51 4.28
CA LEU A 444 11.89 3.57 5.29
C LEU A 444 12.30 3.03 6.66
N LEU A 445 11.67 1.94 7.07
CA LEU A 445 11.95 1.25 8.33
C LEU A 445 13.38 0.66 8.36
N ARG A 446 13.79 0.03 7.26
CA ARG A 446 15.10 -0.63 7.15
C ARG A 446 16.27 0.35 7.09
N ALA A 447 16.06 1.57 6.59
CA ALA A 447 17.07 2.62 6.65
C ALA A 447 17.29 3.15 8.08
N SER A 448 16.28 3.00 8.95
CA SER A 448 16.30 3.40 10.36
C SER A 448 16.84 2.31 11.31
N GLY A 449 17.35 1.19 10.80
CA GLY A 449 18.03 0.17 11.60
C GLY A 449 17.17 -1.03 12.01
N VAL A 450 15.91 -1.12 11.56
CA VAL A 450 15.02 -2.23 11.92
C VAL A 450 14.99 -3.30 10.81
N PRO A 451 15.51 -4.52 11.04
CA PRO A 451 15.69 -5.55 10.02
C PRO A 451 14.39 -6.34 9.74
N TYR A 452 13.34 -5.67 9.29
CA TYR A 452 12.05 -6.30 9.00
C TYR A 452 11.76 -6.36 7.49
N ASP A 453 11.44 -7.54 6.99
CA ASP A 453 10.94 -7.78 5.64
C ASP A 453 9.92 -8.92 5.65
N ILE A 454 8.73 -8.67 5.10
CA ILE A 454 7.63 -9.64 5.09
C ILE A 454 8.01 -10.95 4.40
N ARG A 455 8.86 -10.92 3.36
CA ARG A 455 9.32 -12.13 2.65
C ARG A 455 10.14 -13.08 3.54
N ARG A 456 10.64 -12.58 4.68
CA ARG A 456 11.32 -13.38 5.71
C ARG A 456 10.47 -13.60 6.95
N ALA A 457 9.72 -12.58 7.39
CA ALA A 457 8.93 -12.63 8.62
C ALA A 457 7.64 -13.47 8.46
N GLU A 458 7.01 -13.42 7.29
CA GLU A 458 5.84 -14.22 6.91
C GLU A 458 5.96 -14.59 5.42
N PRO A 459 6.85 -15.55 5.09
CA PRO A 459 7.13 -15.90 3.70
C PRO A 459 5.87 -16.32 2.94
N TYR A 460 5.80 -15.88 1.69
CA TYR A 460 4.79 -16.29 0.71
C TYR A 460 5.49 -16.81 -0.55
N SER A 461 4.74 -17.48 -1.42
CA SER A 461 5.32 -18.20 -2.57
C SER A 461 6.47 -19.12 -2.11
N PHE A 462 7.65 -19.04 -2.74
CA PHE A 462 8.86 -19.76 -2.37
C PHE A 462 10.01 -18.85 -1.91
N TYR A 463 9.70 -17.66 -1.35
CA TYR A 463 10.74 -16.76 -0.80
C TYR A 463 11.51 -17.38 0.37
N ASP A 464 10.93 -18.34 1.08
CA ASP A 464 11.56 -19.13 2.15
C ASP A 464 12.66 -20.07 1.62
N GLN A 465 12.57 -20.50 0.35
CA GLN A 465 13.56 -21.37 -0.30
C GLN A 465 14.72 -20.59 -0.93
N LEU A 466 14.65 -19.26 -0.95
CA LEU A 466 15.60 -18.39 -1.62
C LEU A 466 16.60 -17.79 -0.64
N ASP A 467 17.85 -17.70 -1.07
CA ASP A 467 18.94 -17.09 -0.31
C ASP A 467 19.13 -15.61 -0.69
N PHE A 468 18.83 -14.73 0.26
CA PHE A 468 18.95 -13.27 0.12
C PHE A 468 19.00 -12.60 1.50
N ASP A 469 19.68 -11.48 1.57
CA ASP A 469 19.80 -10.71 2.81
C ASP A 469 18.75 -9.61 2.86
N VAL A 470 18.28 -9.28 4.06
CA VAL A 470 17.47 -8.08 4.27
C VAL A 470 18.40 -6.87 4.33
N ALA A 471 18.28 -5.96 3.38
CA ALA A 471 19.10 -4.75 3.31
C ALA A 471 18.74 -3.77 4.44
N VAL A 472 19.70 -3.43 5.30
CA VAL A 472 19.49 -2.56 6.47
C VAL A 472 20.60 -1.54 6.58
N ARG A 473 20.24 -0.32 6.95
CA ARG A 473 21.15 0.77 7.31
C ARG A 473 20.67 1.39 8.63
N TYR A 474 21.42 2.29 9.25
CA TYR A 474 21.27 2.58 10.69
C TYR A 474 21.17 4.06 11.05
N ASN A 475 21.42 4.96 10.11
CA ASN A 475 21.39 6.40 10.37
C ASN A 475 19.97 6.96 10.26
N GLY A 476 19.06 6.30 9.52
CA GLY A 476 17.67 6.73 9.35
C GLY A 476 17.47 7.98 8.49
N ASP A 477 18.55 8.51 7.91
CA ASP A 477 18.56 9.68 7.05
C ASP A 477 18.14 9.35 5.61
N LEU A 478 18.05 10.41 4.80
CA LEU A 478 17.67 10.30 3.39
C LEU A 478 18.72 9.53 2.57
N TYR A 479 19.99 9.58 2.95
CA TYR A 479 21.07 8.90 2.24
C TYR A 479 21.03 7.38 2.44
N ASP A 480 20.76 6.92 3.66
CA ASP A 480 20.55 5.51 3.97
C ASP A 480 19.31 4.96 3.25
N ARG A 481 18.23 5.74 3.11
CA ARG A 481 17.05 5.35 2.30
C ARG A 481 17.38 5.21 0.81
N TYR A 482 18.31 6.01 0.30
CA TYR A 482 18.84 5.90 -1.05
C TYR A 482 19.69 4.63 -1.20
N LEU A 483 20.61 4.36 -0.25
CA LEU A 483 21.47 3.18 -0.29
C LEU A 483 20.72 1.87 -0.11
N VAL A 484 19.74 1.79 0.82
CA VAL A 484 18.92 0.59 1.03
C VAL A 484 18.25 0.14 -0.28
N ARG A 485 17.77 1.08 -1.10
CA ARG A 485 17.17 0.72 -2.40
C ARG A 485 18.18 0.13 -3.36
N ILE A 486 19.43 0.60 -3.35
CA ILE A 486 20.52 0.03 -4.14
C ILE A 486 20.86 -1.38 -3.65
N ASP A 487 20.97 -1.55 -2.33
CA ASP A 487 21.20 -2.85 -1.71
C ASP A 487 20.06 -3.83 -2.07
N GLU A 488 18.80 -3.38 -2.01
CA GLU A 488 17.63 -4.17 -2.43
C GLU A 488 17.69 -4.56 -3.90
N MET A 489 18.10 -3.66 -4.82
CA MET A 489 18.29 -4.03 -6.23
C MET A 489 19.32 -5.16 -6.37
N ARG A 490 20.41 -5.15 -5.58
CA ARG A 490 21.41 -6.24 -5.60
C ARG A 490 20.83 -7.55 -5.06
N GLN A 491 19.98 -7.49 -4.03
CA GLN A 491 19.31 -8.68 -3.49
C GLN A 491 18.24 -9.21 -4.46
N SER A 492 17.50 -8.36 -5.17
CA SER A 492 16.62 -8.78 -6.27
C SER A 492 17.37 -9.53 -7.34
N LEU A 493 18.54 -9.04 -7.76
CA LEU A 493 19.38 -9.75 -8.75
C LEU A 493 19.88 -11.10 -8.20
N ARG A 494 20.21 -11.19 -6.90
CA ARG A 494 20.56 -12.47 -6.25
C ARG A 494 19.40 -13.45 -6.24
N ILE A 495 18.18 -12.97 -5.98
CA ILE A 495 16.96 -13.79 -6.04
C ILE A 495 16.71 -14.26 -7.48
N LEU A 496 16.74 -13.35 -8.45
CA LEU A 496 16.49 -13.66 -9.86
C LEU A 496 17.47 -14.70 -10.41
N ARG A 497 18.74 -14.68 -9.98
CA ARG A 497 19.74 -15.71 -10.32
C ARG A 497 19.38 -17.12 -9.84
N GLN A 498 18.63 -17.22 -8.74
CA GLN A 498 18.15 -18.50 -8.21
C GLN A 498 16.83 -18.91 -8.85
N VAL A 499 15.97 -17.95 -9.21
CA VAL A 499 14.67 -18.19 -9.84
C VAL A 499 14.80 -18.67 -11.28
N ILE A 500 15.71 -18.08 -12.08
CA ILE A 500 15.87 -18.44 -13.50
C ILE A 500 16.11 -19.96 -13.71
N PRO A 501 17.01 -20.64 -12.97
CA PRO A 501 17.15 -22.10 -13.06
C PRO A 501 15.86 -22.87 -12.74
N GLN A 502 15.05 -22.40 -11.79
CA GLN A 502 13.78 -23.05 -11.44
C GLN A 502 12.75 -22.90 -12.56
N LEU A 503 12.75 -21.77 -13.28
CA LEU A 503 11.89 -21.57 -14.46
C LEU A 503 12.22 -22.56 -15.59
N VAL A 504 13.51 -22.89 -15.76
CA VAL A 504 13.97 -23.91 -16.72
C VAL A 504 13.53 -25.30 -16.26
N ALA A 505 13.74 -25.63 -14.99
CA ALA A 505 13.38 -26.93 -14.42
C ALA A 505 11.87 -27.20 -14.48
N THR A 506 11.06 -26.15 -14.32
CA THR A 506 9.59 -26.21 -14.38
C THR A 506 9.03 -25.92 -15.77
N SER A 507 9.86 -25.85 -16.81
CA SER A 507 9.41 -25.56 -18.17
C SER A 507 8.41 -26.61 -18.68
N GLY A 508 7.29 -26.15 -19.24
CA GLY A 508 6.21 -26.99 -19.75
C GLY A 508 5.24 -27.53 -18.69
N GLN A 509 5.44 -27.22 -17.40
CA GLN A 509 4.44 -27.49 -16.37
C GLN A 509 3.20 -26.61 -16.56
N SER A 510 2.05 -27.06 -16.04
CA SER A 510 0.80 -26.31 -16.10
C SER A 510 0.89 -25.00 -15.32
N ILE A 511 0.30 -23.93 -15.88
CA ILE A 511 0.09 -22.64 -15.20
C ILE A 511 -1.30 -22.52 -14.55
N PHE A 512 -2.02 -23.64 -14.46
CA PHE A 512 -3.31 -23.79 -13.80
C PHE A 512 -3.33 -25.07 -12.93
N PRO A 513 -4.17 -25.14 -11.88
CA PRO A 513 -4.32 -26.34 -11.06
C PRO A 513 -4.76 -27.57 -11.89
N GLU A 514 -4.23 -28.77 -11.57
CA GLU A 514 -4.34 -29.99 -12.40
C GLU A 514 -5.78 -30.53 -12.61
N ASP A 515 -6.77 -30.02 -11.86
CA ASP A 515 -8.17 -30.47 -11.94
C ASP A 515 -9.18 -29.38 -12.35
N GLU A 516 -8.70 -28.16 -12.66
CA GLU A 516 -9.56 -27.05 -13.01
C GLU A 516 -9.53 -26.76 -14.52
N LYS A 517 -10.71 -26.74 -15.16
CA LYS A 517 -10.82 -26.18 -16.50
C LYS A 517 -10.26 -24.76 -16.43
N PRO A 518 -9.37 -24.34 -17.35
CA PRO A 518 -8.92 -22.96 -17.39
C PRO A 518 -10.14 -22.09 -17.75
N GLN A 519 -10.86 -21.60 -16.75
CA GLN A 519 -12.08 -20.81 -16.93
C GLN A 519 -11.78 -19.50 -17.67
N TYR A 520 -10.50 -19.11 -17.73
CA TYR A 520 -10.04 -17.80 -18.16
C TYR A 520 -8.90 -17.82 -19.19
N ALA A 521 -8.50 -18.99 -19.72
CA ALA A 521 -7.54 -19.05 -20.82
C ALA A 521 -8.19 -18.66 -22.14
N TYR A 522 -7.58 -17.71 -22.86
CA TYR A 522 -7.92 -17.41 -24.24
C TYR A 522 -7.68 -18.65 -25.10
N ARG A 523 -8.71 -19.14 -25.80
CA ARG A 523 -8.53 -20.18 -26.82
C ARG A 523 -7.93 -19.52 -28.05
N THR A 524 -6.60 -19.51 -28.16
CA THR A 524 -5.99 -19.32 -29.47
C THR A 524 -6.47 -20.49 -30.34
N GLY A 525 -7.17 -20.20 -31.44
CA GLY A 525 -7.40 -21.22 -32.45
C GLY A 525 -6.04 -21.76 -32.86
N GLN A 526 -5.81 -23.06 -32.71
CA GLN A 526 -4.66 -23.69 -33.32
C GLN A 526 -4.72 -23.37 -34.82
N GLY A 527 -3.90 -22.44 -35.27
CA GLY A 527 -3.66 -22.21 -36.68
C GLY A 527 -3.03 -23.47 -37.24
N GLY A 528 -3.66 -24.05 -38.27
CA GLY A 528 -3.13 -25.18 -39.02
C GLY A 528 -1.99 -24.80 -39.94
#